data_AF-A0A1V9UV99-F1
#
_entry.id   AF-A0A1V9UV99-F1
#
_cell.length_a   1.000
_cell.length_b   1.000
_cell.length_c   1.000
_cell.angle_alpha   90.00
_cell.angle_beta   90.00
_cell.angle_gamma   90.00
#
_symmetry.space_group_name_H-M   'P 1'
#
loop_
_entity.id
_entity.type
_entity.pdbx_description
1 polymer ?
#
loop_
_entity_poly.entity_id
_entity_poly.type
_entity_poly.pdbx_seq_one_letter_code
_entity_poly.pdbx_strand_id
1 'polypeptide(L)'
;MNPLLQDPLAINEYFDIDDWEFTHVGPENTPVFTLTPEGKKRLTKDAIALYDRAFSVHLVNPSSYIEASIRKIIDHSSASQELKERINGKTLIAVDSVISRETYIQRRSKLKWLERYSPAVWLWINAPWGEETRHCPLDEIVTDTYRRKSGIWHTVKWPSDFPEDLVHALESANLQASYQAEINRHLNTPEAAFVAKLQLRSEVHTHLREFVKRPHVSEFYKKLVADYFKKKVALQLVEFASRVSRTYVSQALFLAYPSNALKAEGGLLIFVGEAVENSIMELPNKDRQQFIQSPGPLHALILSRLSLHNQLRTGNEKLAYYTSFPVGGPRVVSPLQFHKVDDAFDRLNDLKIKRLNSDIDFLVSTDEERLTARHMKAAAKALELIAKAAAVPAAPVSATAALLLGFLTGFAAIVLEAAQGAIADNPADAEAHFKAALWGYAQLVVGTVLGESLDSAFDNEATTAIAGELFEHVTALED
;
A
#
# COMPACT_ATOMS: atom_id res chain seq x y z
N MET A 1 25.10 -19.44 0.23
CA MET A 1 23.92 -19.41 1.12
C MET A 1 24.11 -18.22 2.03
N ASN A 2 23.23 -17.21 1.98
CA ASN A 2 23.47 -15.91 2.61
C ASN A 2 23.26 -16.01 4.14
N PRO A 3 24.25 -15.65 4.99
CA PRO A 3 24.10 -15.69 6.44
C PRO A 3 22.93 -14.85 6.98
N LEU A 4 22.52 -13.79 6.25
CA LEU A 4 21.34 -12.97 6.57
C LEU A 4 20.02 -13.76 6.62
N LEU A 5 19.93 -14.87 5.89
CA LEU A 5 18.72 -15.70 5.82
C LEU A 5 18.63 -16.71 6.97
N GLN A 6 19.68 -16.88 7.76
CA GLN A 6 19.74 -17.89 8.83
C GLN A 6 19.50 -17.31 10.23
N ASP A 7 19.81 -16.04 10.48
CA ASP A 7 19.53 -15.39 11.77
C ASP A 7 19.27 -13.88 11.61
N PRO A 8 18.04 -13.39 11.87
CA PRO A 8 17.73 -11.96 11.89
C PRO A 8 18.43 -11.17 13.00
N LEU A 9 19.12 -11.85 13.94
CA LEU A 9 19.99 -11.23 14.96
C LEU A 9 21.46 -11.14 14.53
N ALA A 10 21.82 -11.70 13.36
CA ALA A 10 23.16 -11.57 12.77
C ALA A 10 23.38 -10.24 12.04
N ILE A 11 22.50 -9.24 12.21
CA ILE A 11 22.77 -7.87 11.77
C ILE A 11 24.09 -7.39 12.40
N ASN A 12 24.39 -7.79 13.64
CA ASN A 12 25.68 -7.52 14.30
C ASN A 12 26.90 -8.16 13.62
N GLU A 13 26.74 -9.16 12.73
CA GLU A 13 27.83 -9.75 11.95
C GLU A 13 28.09 -9.02 10.62
N TYR A 14 27.24 -8.05 10.25
CA TYR A 14 27.37 -7.24 9.03
C TYR A 14 28.01 -5.87 9.26
N PHE A 15 28.04 -5.41 10.51
CA PHE A 15 28.65 -4.14 10.89
C PHE A 15 29.96 -4.47 11.59
N ASP A 16 31.04 -4.38 10.82
CA ASP A 16 32.37 -4.56 11.39
C ASP A 16 32.62 -3.39 12.34
N ILE A 17 33.10 -3.67 13.55
CA ILE A 17 33.40 -2.61 14.52
C ILE A 17 34.44 -1.63 13.94
N ASP A 18 35.26 -2.11 13.01
CA ASP A 18 36.25 -1.34 12.25
C ASP A 18 35.64 -0.30 11.28
N ASP A 19 34.33 -0.33 11.07
CA ASP A 19 33.59 0.62 10.22
C ASP A 19 33.16 1.89 10.94
N TRP A 20 33.32 1.90 12.27
CA TRP A 20 32.77 2.89 13.17
C TRP A 20 33.87 3.49 14.04
N GLU A 21 34.04 4.80 13.94
CA GLU A 21 34.93 5.55 14.82
C GLU A 21 34.13 6.18 15.96
N PHE A 22 34.54 5.91 17.19
CA PHE A 22 34.01 6.64 18.34
C PHE A 22 34.37 8.11 18.20
N THR A 23 33.35 8.97 18.25
CA THR A 23 33.54 10.42 18.12
C THR A 23 33.44 11.11 19.47
N HIS A 24 32.31 10.96 20.17
CA HIS A 24 32.08 11.63 21.45
C HIS A 24 30.98 10.93 22.26
N VAL A 25 30.77 11.39 23.49
CA VAL A 25 29.64 10.95 24.32
C VAL A 25 28.53 12.01 24.22
N GLY A 26 27.35 11.58 23.79
CA GLY A 26 26.16 12.42 23.66
C GLY A 26 25.54 12.83 25.01
N PRO A 27 24.50 13.68 25.00
CA PRO A 27 23.92 14.30 26.20
C PRO A 27 23.32 13.32 27.22
N GLU A 28 23.07 12.07 26.86
CA GLU A 28 22.57 11.02 27.76
C GLU A 28 23.64 9.98 28.14
N ASN A 29 24.92 10.34 28.04
CA ASN A 29 26.04 9.44 28.29
C ASN A 29 26.12 8.27 27.27
N THR A 30 25.46 8.42 26.12
CA THR A 30 25.48 7.47 25.01
C THR A 30 26.70 7.72 24.12
N PRO A 31 27.57 6.73 23.89
CA PRO A 31 28.66 6.87 22.93
C PRO A 31 28.07 7.09 21.52
N VAL A 32 28.59 8.09 20.82
CA VAL A 32 28.26 8.43 19.44
C VAL A 32 29.40 7.94 18.56
N PHE A 33 29.04 7.24 17.49
CA PHE A 33 29.96 6.68 16.52
C PHE A 33 29.69 7.30 15.15
N THR A 34 30.76 7.56 14.41
CA THR A 34 30.71 8.05 13.03
C THR A 34 31.24 6.97 12.09
N LEU A 35 30.60 6.86 10.92
CA LEU A 35 31.05 5.94 9.88
C LEU A 35 32.38 6.39 9.29
N THR A 36 33.32 5.46 9.17
CA THR A 36 34.53 5.68 8.36
C THR A 36 34.15 5.87 6.89
N PRO A 37 34.98 6.53 6.07
CA PRO A 37 34.74 6.65 4.62
C PRO A 37 34.55 5.28 3.93
N GLU A 38 35.34 4.28 4.32
CA GLU A 38 35.25 2.89 3.87
C GLU A 38 33.96 2.23 4.35
N GLY A 39 33.59 2.44 5.63
CA GLY A 39 32.34 2.00 6.23
C GLY A 39 31.12 2.52 5.47
N LYS A 40 31.09 3.83 5.20
CA LYS A 40 30.05 4.51 4.42
C LYS A 40 29.93 3.88 3.02
N LYS A 41 31.06 3.72 2.31
CA LYS A 41 31.06 3.15 0.95
C LYS A 41 30.54 1.72 0.90
N ARG A 42 30.91 0.87 1.86
CA ARG A 42 30.39 -0.51 1.95
C ARG A 42 28.89 -0.50 2.23
N LEU A 43 28.43 0.31 3.20
CA LEU A 43 27.02 0.39 3.56
C LEU A 43 26.14 0.96 2.45
N THR A 44 26.59 1.97 1.70
CA THR A 44 25.89 2.40 0.49
C THR A 44 25.73 1.24 -0.48
N LYS A 45 26.82 0.54 -0.79
CA LYS A 45 26.80 -0.58 -1.75
C LYS A 45 25.85 -1.69 -1.30
N ASP A 46 25.84 -2.01 -0.02
CA ASP A 46 24.97 -3.05 0.53
C ASP A 46 23.51 -2.61 0.56
N ALA A 47 23.23 -1.33 0.87
CA ALA A 47 21.89 -0.75 0.79
C ALA A 47 21.34 -0.76 -0.64
N ILE A 48 22.16 -0.38 -1.63
CA ILE A 48 21.81 -0.47 -3.06
C ILE A 48 21.54 -1.92 -3.46
N ALA A 49 22.45 -2.84 -3.13
CA ALA A 49 22.29 -4.25 -3.47
C ALA A 49 21.07 -4.89 -2.79
N LEU A 50 20.73 -4.45 -1.58
CA LEU A 50 19.52 -4.88 -0.88
C LEU A 50 18.27 -4.32 -1.55
N TYR A 51 18.28 -3.04 -1.94
CA TYR A 51 17.20 -2.40 -2.68
C TYR A 51 16.93 -3.12 -4.02
N ASP A 52 17.96 -3.30 -4.86
CA ASP A 52 17.82 -3.92 -6.18
C ASP A 52 17.30 -5.37 -6.12
N ARG A 53 17.56 -6.08 -5.01
CA ARG A 53 17.09 -7.46 -4.80
C ARG A 53 15.68 -7.52 -4.22
N ALA A 54 15.33 -6.56 -3.38
CA ALA A 54 14.04 -6.54 -2.69
C ALA A 54 12.95 -5.79 -3.47
N PHE A 55 13.32 -4.86 -4.35
CA PHE A 55 12.39 -3.95 -5.03
C PHE A 55 12.69 -3.84 -6.52
N SER A 56 11.63 -3.52 -7.27
CA SER A 56 11.69 -3.26 -8.70
C SER A 56 10.95 -1.96 -8.96
N VAL A 57 11.69 -0.93 -9.38
CA VAL A 57 11.19 0.44 -9.62
C VAL A 57 10.04 0.43 -10.63
N HIS A 58 10.13 -0.41 -11.64
CA HIS A 58 9.12 -0.58 -12.69
C HIS A 58 7.79 -1.15 -12.17
N LEU A 59 7.76 -1.79 -10.99
CA LEU A 59 6.50 -2.16 -10.34
C LEU A 59 5.86 -0.98 -9.61
N VAL A 60 6.66 -0.03 -9.14
CA VAL A 60 6.23 1.15 -8.38
C VAL A 60 5.56 2.21 -9.28
N ASN A 61 5.86 2.18 -10.59
CA ASN A 61 5.27 3.04 -11.62
C ASN A 61 4.38 2.24 -12.59
N PRO A 62 3.04 2.22 -12.40
CA PRO A 62 2.13 1.47 -13.26
C PRO A 62 2.12 1.91 -14.73
N SER A 63 2.41 3.19 -15.01
CA SER A 63 2.48 3.69 -16.39
C SER A 63 3.67 3.08 -17.11
N SER A 64 4.85 3.11 -16.49
CA SER A 64 6.05 2.44 -17.02
C SER A 64 5.85 0.94 -17.16
N TYR A 65 5.12 0.30 -16.23
CA TYR A 65 4.77 -1.11 -16.33
C TYR A 65 3.90 -1.42 -17.54
N ILE A 66 2.86 -0.62 -17.78
CA ILE A 66 1.97 -0.78 -18.94
C ILE A 66 2.75 -0.58 -20.23
N GLU A 67 3.57 0.46 -20.32
CA GLU A 67 4.39 0.74 -21.50
C GLU A 67 5.39 -0.37 -21.77
N ALA A 68 6.12 -0.85 -20.75
CA ALA A 68 7.04 -1.98 -20.88
C ALA A 68 6.32 -3.27 -21.29
N SER A 69 5.12 -3.51 -20.76
CA SER A 69 4.31 -4.69 -21.11
C SER A 69 3.83 -4.63 -22.56
N ILE A 70 3.34 -3.47 -23.00
CA ILE A 70 2.94 -3.23 -24.40
C ILE A 70 4.15 -3.39 -25.32
N ARG A 71 5.30 -2.82 -24.96
CA ARG A 71 6.55 -2.95 -25.71
C ARG A 71 6.96 -4.41 -25.84
N LYS A 72 6.91 -5.17 -24.76
CA LYS A 72 7.19 -6.61 -24.76
C LYS A 72 6.26 -7.37 -25.70
N ILE A 73 4.96 -7.09 -25.67
CA ILE A 73 3.98 -7.72 -26.59
C ILE A 73 4.33 -7.40 -28.05
N ILE A 74 4.61 -6.13 -28.36
CA ILE A 74 5.00 -5.67 -29.70
C ILE A 74 6.28 -6.38 -30.16
N ASP A 75 7.31 -6.42 -29.32
CA ASP A 75 8.61 -6.99 -29.67
C ASP A 75 8.56 -8.49 -29.94
N HIS A 76 7.70 -9.23 -29.23
CA HIS A 76 7.51 -10.68 -29.41
C HIS A 76 6.58 -11.04 -30.57
N SER A 77 5.91 -10.07 -31.18
CA SER A 77 5.02 -10.31 -32.32
C SER A 77 5.75 -10.46 -33.65
N SER A 78 5.03 -10.95 -34.65
CA SER A 78 5.45 -11.06 -36.04
C SER A 78 5.46 -9.73 -36.82
N ALA A 79 5.15 -8.60 -36.16
CA ALA A 79 5.13 -7.28 -36.77
C ALA A 79 6.46 -6.93 -37.47
N SER A 80 6.38 -6.18 -38.56
CA SER A 80 7.58 -5.67 -39.23
C SER A 80 8.36 -4.73 -38.30
N GLN A 81 9.67 -4.60 -38.52
CA GLN A 81 10.52 -3.73 -37.69
C GLN A 81 10.04 -2.26 -37.73
N GLU A 82 9.66 -1.79 -38.92
CA GLU A 82 9.07 -0.46 -39.10
C GLU A 82 7.79 -0.26 -38.28
N LEU A 83 6.94 -1.29 -38.21
CA LEU A 83 5.73 -1.25 -37.40
C LEU A 83 6.05 -1.26 -35.90
N LYS A 84 7.01 -2.09 -35.46
CA LYS A 84 7.46 -2.14 -34.05
C LYS A 84 8.07 -0.82 -33.58
N GLU A 85 8.74 -0.07 -34.46
CA GLU A 85 9.33 1.23 -34.12
C GLU A 85 8.27 2.34 -34.03
N ARG A 86 7.15 2.20 -34.75
CA ARG A 86 6.08 3.19 -34.78
C ARG A 86 5.02 3.02 -33.70
N ILE A 87 4.74 1.77 -33.27
CA ILE A 87 3.69 1.50 -32.28
C ILE A 87 4.23 1.65 -30.85
N ASN A 88 3.47 2.32 -30.00
CA ASN A 88 3.69 2.44 -28.55
C ASN A 88 2.35 2.57 -27.81
N GLY A 89 2.38 2.71 -26.48
CA GLY A 89 1.18 2.86 -25.65
C GLY A 89 0.28 4.04 -26.03
N LYS A 90 0.81 5.08 -26.69
CA LYS A 90 0.05 6.26 -27.12
C LYS A 90 -0.50 6.15 -28.55
N THR A 91 -0.24 5.04 -29.23
CA THR A 91 -0.77 4.81 -30.58
C THR A 91 -2.29 4.77 -30.55
N LEU A 92 -2.94 5.60 -31.36
CA LEU A 92 -4.39 5.74 -31.38
C LEU A 92 -5.04 4.63 -32.20
N ILE A 93 -5.95 3.89 -31.57
CA ILE A 93 -6.75 2.82 -32.15
C ILE A 93 -8.21 3.25 -32.19
N ALA A 94 -8.87 3.02 -33.33
CA ALA A 94 -10.29 3.32 -33.46
C ALA A 94 -11.13 2.31 -32.66
N VAL A 95 -12.10 2.83 -31.91
CA VAL A 95 -13.06 2.04 -31.15
C VAL A 95 -14.46 2.52 -31.49
N ASP A 96 -15.24 1.63 -32.07
CA ASP A 96 -16.66 1.86 -32.29
C ASP A 96 -17.44 1.55 -31.03
N SER A 97 -18.31 2.48 -30.64
CA SER A 97 -19.07 2.44 -29.41
C SER A 97 -20.56 2.52 -29.75
N VAL A 98 -21.32 1.47 -29.46
CA VAL A 98 -22.76 1.38 -29.71
C VAL A 98 -23.52 1.64 -28.41
N ILE A 99 -24.21 2.78 -28.33
CA ILE A 99 -25.07 3.10 -27.19
C ILE A 99 -26.41 2.40 -27.39
N SER A 100 -26.74 1.45 -26.51
CA SER A 100 -28.03 0.76 -26.59
C SER A 100 -29.21 1.72 -26.34
N ARG A 101 -30.35 1.44 -26.98
CA ARG A 101 -31.60 2.18 -26.80
C ARG A 101 -32.05 2.20 -25.34
N GLU A 102 -31.85 1.10 -24.62
CA GLU A 102 -32.19 0.97 -23.20
C GLU A 102 -31.31 1.84 -22.32
N THR A 103 -30.01 1.89 -22.58
CA THR A 103 -29.07 2.78 -21.88
C THR A 103 -29.40 4.25 -22.13
N TYR A 104 -29.77 4.61 -23.35
CA TYR A 104 -30.26 5.95 -23.68
C TYR A 104 -31.54 6.30 -22.90
N ILE A 105 -32.53 5.41 -22.88
CA ILE A 105 -33.79 5.61 -22.13
C ILE A 105 -33.52 5.76 -20.63
N GLN A 106 -32.64 4.93 -20.05
CA GLN A 106 -32.27 5.04 -18.64
C GLN A 106 -31.58 6.35 -18.30
N ARG A 107 -30.60 6.80 -19.11
CA ARG A 107 -29.91 8.09 -18.94
C ARG A 107 -30.89 9.26 -18.93
N ARG A 108 -31.78 9.30 -19.93
CA ARG A 108 -32.81 10.34 -20.06
C ARG A 108 -33.79 10.34 -18.89
N SER A 109 -34.16 9.17 -18.37
CA SER A 109 -35.08 9.07 -17.22
C SER A 109 -34.46 9.53 -15.90
N LYS A 110 -33.18 9.20 -15.64
CA LYS A 110 -32.50 9.51 -14.37
C LYS A 110 -31.99 10.95 -14.27
N LEU A 111 -31.64 11.58 -15.39
CA LEU A 111 -30.99 12.89 -15.42
C LEU A 111 -31.87 14.02 -15.97
N LYS A 112 -33.13 13.72 -16.31
CA LYS A 112 -34.13 14.68 -16.83
C LYS A 112 -34.27 15.95 -15.97
N TRP A 113 -34.06 15.83 -14.66
CA TRP A 113 -34.13 16.95 -13.72
C TRP A 113 -32.94 17.91 -13.82
N LEU A 114 -31.79 17.46 -14.34
CA LEU A 114 -30.57 18.27 -14.53
C LEU A 114 -30.56 19.04 -15.86
N GLU A 115 -31.48 18.75 -16.80
CA GLU A 115 -31.59 19.44 -18.09
C GLU A 115 -31.71 20.96 -17.96
N ARG A 116 -32.20 21.47 -16.81
CA ARG A 116 -32.35 22.90 -16.53
C ARG A 116 -31.08 23.62 -16.07
N TYR A 117 -30.03 22.88 -15.68
CA TYR A 117 -28.91 23.45 -14.91
C TYR A 117 -27.57 23.49 -15.68
N SER A 118 -27.44 22.83 -16.84
CA SER A 118 -26.24 22.93 -17.68
C SER A 118 -26.49 22.56 -19.15
N PRO A 119 -26.10 23.42 -20.12
CA PRO A 119 -26.12 23.10 -21.55
C PRO A 119 -25.28 21.85 -21.92
N ALA A 120 -24.18 21.60 -21.21
CA ALA A 120 -23.34 20.42 -21.43
C ALA A 120 -24.04 19.12 -20.99
N VAL A 121 -24.82 19.18 -19.90
CA VAL A 121 -25.64 18.05 -19.42
C VAL A 121 -26.80 17.79 -20.38
N TRP A 122 -27.41 18.83 -20.93
CA TRP A 122 -28.44 18.70 -21.96
C TRP A 122 -27.91 18.05 -23.25
N LEU A 123 -26.72 18.43 -23.72
CA LEU A 123 -26.04 17.80 -24.86
C LEU A 123 -25.73 16.31 -24.60
N TRP A 124 -25.31 15.97 -23.38
CA TRP A 124 -24.98 14.59 -23.01
C TRP A 124 -26.23 13.70 -22.84
N ILE A 125 -27.33 14.25 -22.32
CA ILE A 125 -28.63 13.56 -22.20
C ILE A 125 -29.29 13.35 -23.58
N ASN A 126 -29.12 14.30 -24.49
CA ASN A 126 -29.70 14.26 -25.84
C ASN A 126 -28.74 13.74 -26.92
N ALA A 127 -27.57 13.23 -26.53
CA ALA A 127 -26.67 12.56 -27.47
C ALA A 127 -27.44 11.44 -28.20
N PRO A 128 -27.43 11.42 -29.54
CA PRO A 128 -28.20 10.45 -30.31
C PRO A 128 -27.75 9.03 -29.99
N TRP A 129 -28.69 8.08 -29.97
CA TRP A 129 -28.35 6.67 -29.97
C TRP A 129 -27.73 6.31 -31.32
N GLY A 130 -26.67 5.51 -31.33
CA GLY A 130 -25.94 5.19 -32.55
C GLY A 130 -24.53 4.70 -32.30
N GLU A 131 -23.80 4.51 -33.39
CA GLU A 131 -22.37 4.21 -33.41
C GLU A 131 -21.57 5.51 -33.28
N GLU A 132 -20.65 5.55 -32.32
CA GLU A 132 -19.65 6.60 -32.16
C GLU A 132 -18.27 5.96 -32.28
N THR A 133 -17.49 6.38 -33.28
CA THR A 133 -16.07 6.01 -33.37
C THR A 133 -15.24 7.01 -32.59
N ARG A 134 -14.51 6.52 -31.59
CA ARG A 134 -13.52 7.30 -30.86
C ARG A 134 -12.13 6.72 -31.10
N HIS A 135 -11.11 7.56 -30.99
CA HIS A 135 -9.73 7.12 -31.05
C HIS A 135 -9.22 7.02 -29.61
N CYS A 136 -8.91 5.80 -29.18
CA CYS A 136 -8.38 5.51 -27.86
C CYS A 136 -6.90 5.13 -27.99
N PRO A 137 -6.01 5.64 -27.12
CA PRO A 137 -4.63 5.17 -27.10
C PRO A 137 -4.55 3.67 -26.76
N LEU A 138 -3.50 3.00 -27.21
CA LEU A 138 -3.31 1.56 -27.05
C LEU A 138 -3.22 1.14 -25.58
N ASP A 139 -2.64 1.98 -24.72
CA ASP A 139 -2.64 1.76 -23.27
C ASP A 139 -4.07 1.65 -22.72
N GLU A 140 -5.01 2.44 -23.22
CA GLU A 140 -6.41 2.37 -22.82
C GLU A 140 -7.10 1.09 -23.28
N ILE A 141 -6.74 0.60 -24.47
CA ILE A 141 -7.27 -0.65 -25.04
C ILE A 141 -6.81 -1.84 -24.20
N VAL A 142 -5.50 -1.97 -23.98
CA VAL A 142 -4.91 -3.13 -23.29
C VAL A 142 -5.27 -3.15 -21.80
N THR A 143 -5.62 -2.00 -21.22
CA THR A 143 -6.10 -1.90 -19.83
C THR A 143 -7.62 -1.93 -19.70
N ASP A 144 -8.36 -2.08 -20.80
CA ASP A 144 -9.82 -1.99 -20.87
C ASP A 144 -10.42 -0.71 -20.25
N THR A 145 -9.62 0.34 -20.07
CA THR A 145 -10.07 1.60 -19.47
C THR A 145 -11.07 2.33 -20.38
N TYR A 146 -10.95 2.13 -21.70
CA TYR A 146 -11.90 2.67 -22.66
C TYR A 146 -13.35 2.18 -22.38
N ARG A 147 -13.54 0.96 -21.88
CA ARG A 147 -14.87 0.33 -21.64
C ARG A 147 -15.62 0.85 -20.41
N ARG A 148 -15.02 1.75 -19.62
CA ARG A 148 -15.57 2.22 -18.33
C ARG A 148 -16.95 2.92 -18.39
N LYS A 149 -17.49 3.20 -19.58
CA LYS A 149 -18.85 3.75 -19.74
C LYS A 149 -19.87 2.62 -19.87
N SER A 150 -20.57 2.32 -18.78
CA SER A 150 -21.59 1.25 -18.73
C SER A 150 -22.68 1.36 -19.81
N GLY A 151 -23.07 0.20 -20.36
CA GLY A 151 -24.21 0.05 -21.29
C GLY A 151 -23.88 0.41 -22.75
N ILE A 152 -22.58 0.48 -23.08
CA ILE A 152 -22.08 0.73 -24.42
C ILE A 152 -21.33 -0.52 -24.87
N TRP A 153 -21.71 -1.09 -26.02
CA TRP A 153 -20.93 -2.15 -26.65
C TRP A 153 -19.75 -1.52 -27.37
N HIS A 154 -18.55 -2.05 -27.19
CA HIS A 154 -17.36 -1.52 -27.84
C HIS A 154 -16.75 -2.57 -28.78
N THR A 155 -16.40 -2.15 -29.99
CA THR A 155 -15.65 -2.96 -30.96
C THR A 155 -14.36 -2.24 -31.29
N VAL A 156 -13.21 -2.87 -31.05
CA VAL A 156 -11.91 -2.32 -31.43
C VAL A 156 -11.70 -2.57 -32.92
N LYS A 157 -11.27 -1.53 -33.64
CA LYS A 157 -10.93 -1.58 -35.07
C LYS A 157 -9.42 -1.57 -35.21
N TRP A 158 -8.84 -2.76 -35.29
CA TRP A 158 -7.40 -2.92 -35.49
C TRP A 158 -6.98 -2.45 -36.88
N PRO A 159 -5.87 -1.70 -37.00
CA PRO A 159 -5.32 -1.33 -38.29
C PRO A 159 -4.95 -2.57 -39.12
N SER A 160 -5.16 -2.50 -40.44
CA SER A 160 -4.96 -3.64 -41.36
C SER A 160 -3.52 -4.12 -41.46
N ASP A 161 -2.57 -3.27 -41.08
CA ASP A 161 -1.13 -3.58 -41.07
C ASP A 161 -0.70 -4.26 -39.76
N PHE A 162 -1.58 -4.39 -38.76
CA PHE A 162 -1.29 -5.16 -37.54
C PHE A 162 -1.47 -6.66 -37.84
N PRO A 163 -0.46 -7.50 -37.56
CA PRO A 163 -0.58 -8.93 -37.77
C PRO A 163 -1.51 -9.55 -36.71
N GLU A 164 -2.13 -10.68 -37.07
CA GLU A 164 -3.15 -11.35 -36.26
C GLU A 164 -2.63 -11.79 -34.88
N ASP A 165 -1.37 -12.21 -34.80
CA ASP A 165 -0.73 -12.61 -33.54
C ASP A 165 -0.54 -11.43 -32.58
N LEU A 166 -0.19 -10.25 -33.11
CA LEU A 166 -0.11 -9.01 -32.32
C LEU A 166 -1.49 -8.62 -31.79
N VAL A 167 -2.51 -8.64 -32.66
CA VAL A 167 -3.90 -8.33 -32.27
C VAL A 167 -4.37 -9.27 -31.17
N HIS A 168 -4.22 -10.58 -31.37
CA HIS A 168 -4.59 -11.58 -30.38
C HIS A 168 -3.84 -11.38 -29.05
N ALA A 169 -2.53 -11.08 -29.09
CA ALA A 169 -1.75 -10.83 -27.89
C ALA A 169 -2.20 -9.58 -27.13
N LEU A 170 -2.56 -8.49 -27.84
CA LEU A 170 -3.08 -7.26 -27.23
C LEU A 170 -4.49 -7.44 -26.65
N GLU A 171 -5.36 -8.21 -27.32
CA GLU A 171 -6.73 -8.49 -26.85
C GLU A 171 -6.80 -9.47 -25.68
N SER A 172 -5.86 -10.42 -25.62
CA SER A 172 -5.80 -11.43 -24.55
C SER A 172 -4.90 -11.04 -23.37
N ALA A 173 -4.21 -9.90 -23.45
CA ALA A 173 -3.32 -9.42 -22.40
C ALA A 173 -4.08 -9.08 -21.12
N ASN A 174 -3.90 -9.90 -20.09
CA ASN A 174 -4.35 -9.58 -18.73
C ASN A 174 -3.20 -8.91 -17.96
N LEU A 175 -3.05 -7.59 -18.16
CA LEU A 175 -2.01 -6.81 -17.48
C LEU A 175 -2.19 -6.80 -15.96
N GLN A 176 -3.43 -6.87 -15.45
CA GLN A 176 -3.68 -6.93 -14.01
C GLN A 176 -3.11 -8.20 -13.40
N ALA A 177 -3.48 -9.37 -13.94
CA ALA A 177 -3.00 -10.65 -13.43
C ALA A 177 -1.47 -10.77 -13.56
N SER A 178 -0.91 -10.24 -14.65
CA SER A 178 0.54 -10.20 -14.86
C SER A 178 1.24 -9.31 -13.83
N TYR A 179 0.73 -8.10 -13.60
CA TYR A 179 1.25 -7.17 -12.61
C TYR A 179 1.17 -7.73 -11.19
N GLN A 180 0.05 -8.36 -10.82
CA GLN A 180 -0.10 -9.02 -9.53
C GLN A 180 0.84 -10.22 -9.37
N ALA A 181 0.99 -11.04 -10.40
CA ALA A 181 1.93 -12.15 -10.37
C ALA A 181 3.36 -11.64 -10.17
N GLU A 182 3.71 -10.52 -10.80
CA GLU A 182 5.03 -9.92 -10.68
C GLU A 182 5.27 -9.26 -9.33
N ILE A 183 4.31 -8.49 -8.81
CA ILE A 183 4.32 -8.00 -7.42
C ILE A 183 4.53 -9.16 -6.45
N ASN A 184 3.75 -10.23 -6.59
CA ASN A 184 3.88 -11.38 -5.70
C ASN A 184 5.23 -12.08 -5.86
N ARG A 185 5.75 -12.20 -7.08
CA ARG A 185 7.08 -12.77 -7.33
C ARG A 185 8.17 -11.97 -6.65
N HIS A 186 8.09 -10.63 -6.67
CA HIS A 186 9.09 -9.76 -6.07
C HIS A 186 8.95 -9.63 -4.55
N LEU A 187 7.73 -9.46 -4.03
CA LEU A 187 7.50 -9.23 -2.60
C LEU A 187 7.61 -10.48 -1.72
N ASN A 188 7.51 -11.67 -2.31
CA ASN A 188 7.67 -12.94 -1.59
C ASN A 188 9.09 -13.51 -1.69
N THR A 189 10.07 -12.77 -2.21
CA THR A 189 11.47 -13.20 -2.12
C THR A 189 11.94 -13.16 -0.66
N PRO A 190 12.88 -14.04 -0.25
CA PRO A 190 13.43 -14.01 1.11
C PRO A 190 14.02 -12.65 1.49
N GLU A 191 14.66 -11.97 0.53
CA GLU A 191 15.24 -10.65 0.69
C GLU A 191 14.17 -9.56 0.88
N ALA A 192 13.13 -9.53 0.03
CA ALA A 192 12.03 -8.57 0.20
C ALA A 192 11.27 -8.80 1.51
N ALA A 193 11.02 -10.04 1.87
CA ALA A 193 10.41 -10.39 3.15
C ALA A 193 11.29 -9.98 4.33
N PHE A 194 12.61 -10.13 4.22
CA PHE A 194 13.55 -9.67 5.25
C PHE A 194 13.48 -8.16 5.44
N VAL A 195 13.59 -7.37 4.36
CA VAL A 195 13.52 -5.89 4.43
C VAL A 195 12.18 -5.43 4.99
N ALA A 196 11.07 -6.00 4.51
CA ALA A 196 9.75 -5.66 4.98
C ALA A 196 9.59 -5.95 6.49
N LYS A 197 10.10 -7.10 6.97
CA LYS A 197 10.08 -7.43 8.40
C LYS A 197 10.93 -6.48 9.23
N LEU A 198 12.12 -6.14 8.75
CA LEU A 198 13.03 -5.21 9.41
C LEU A 198 12.38 -3.83 9.59
N GLN A 199 11.75 -3.34 8.52
CA GLN A 199 11.02 -2.08 8.53
C GLN A 199 9.84 -2.09 9.51
N LEU A 200 9.00 -3.13 9.45
CA LEU A 200 7.87 -3.29 10.38
C LEU A 200 8.34 -3.32 11.85
N ARG A 201 9.47 -3.99 12.12
CA ARG A 201 10.07 -4.08 13.45
C ARG A 201 10.61 -2.74 13.93
N SER A 202 11.42 -2.08 13.11
CA SER A 202 11.99 -0.75 13.38
C SER A 202 10.90 0.28 13.68
N GLU A 203 9.83 0.30 12.89
CA GLU A 203 8.69 1.19 13.09
C GLU A 203 8.00 0.93 14.43
N VAL A 204 7.68 -0.34 14.74
CA VAL A 204 7.09 -0.71 16.03
C VAL A 204 8.00 -0.33 17.21
N HIS A 205 9.31 -0.55 17.09
CA HIS A 205 10.27 -0.18 18.12
C HIS A 205 10.32 1.32 18.33
N THR A 206 10.36 2.10 17.25
CA THR A 206 10.35 3.56 17.27
C THR A 206 9.08 4.08 17.95
N HIS A 207 7.91 3.60 17.52
CA HIS A 207 6.63 3.97 18.11
C HIS A 207 6.59 3.67 19.61
N LEU A 208 7.04 2.49 20.04
CA LEU A 208 7.06 2.12 21.46
C LEU A 208 8.03 2.97 22.29
N ARG A 209 9.23 3.27 21.76
CA ARG A 209 10.22 4.16 22.42
C ARG A 209 9.69 5.59 22.57
N GLU A 210 9.06 6.13 21.53
CA GLU A 210 8.49 7.47 21.59
C GLU A 210 7.23 7.55 22.46
N PHE A 211 6.43 6.48 22.47
CA PHE A 211 5.26 6.40 23.34
C PHE A 211 5.63 6.49 24.83
N VAL A 212 6.64 5.74 25.30
CA VAL A 212 7.03 5.74 26.72
C VAL A 212 7.64 7.06 27.20
N LYS A 213 8.13 7.91 26.28
CA LYS A 213 8.63 9.25 26.58
C LYS A 213 7.52 10.26 26.85
N ARG A 214 6.26 9.98 26.49
CA ARG A 214 5.16 10.94 26.68
C ARG A 214 4.84 11.11 28.17
N PRO A 215 4.53 12.34 28.63
CA PRO A 215 4.40 12.64 30.05
C PRO A 215 3.20 11.96 30.74
N HIS A 216 2.20 11.52 29.98
CA HIS A 216 0.96 10.94 30.51
C HIS A 216 0.97 9.40 30.59
N VAL A 217 2.01 8.72 30.07
CA VAL A 217 2.05 7.26 30.06
C VAL A 217 2.28 6.71 31.46
N SER A 218 1.41 5.79 31.88
CA SER A 218 1.51 5.15 33.19
C SER A 218 2.75 4.25 33.30
N GLU A 219 3.24 4.05 34.52
CA GLU A 219 4.35 3.14 34.80
C GLU A 219 4.04 1.69 34.39
N PHE A 220 2.77 1.30 34.36
CA PHE A 220 2.33 0.00 33.85
C PHE A 220 2.72 -0.17 32.37
N TYR A 221 2.39 0.80 31.52
CA TYR A 221 2.70 0.71 30.10
C TYR A 221 4.19 0.88 29.81
N LYS A 222 4.91 1.74 30.54
CA LYS A 222 6.38 1.82 30.45
C LYS A 222 7.02 0.47 30.75
N LYS A 223 6.56 -0.21 31.81
CA LYS A 223 7.02 -1.56 32.15
C LYS A 223 6.65 -2.60 31.09
N LEU A 224 5.43 -2.55 30.55
CA LEU A 224 4.98 -3.45 29.47
C LEU A 224 5.90 -3.34 28.24
N VAL A 225 6.25 -2.12 27.84
CA VAL A 225 7.18 -1.87 26.73
C VAL A 225 8.59 -2.36 27.07
N ALA A 226 9.09 -2.08 28.27
CA ALA A 226 10.39 -2.58 28.71
C ALA A 226 10.46 -4.12 28.74
N ASP A 227 9.39 -4.79 29.15
CA ASP A 227 9.30 -6.25 29.17
C ASP A 227 9.14 -6.84 27.75
N TYR A 228 8.56 -6.11 26.80
CA TYR A 228 8.60 -6.46 25.38
C TYR A 228 10.04 -6.44 24.83
N PHE A 229 10.80 -5.37 25.05
CA PHE A 229 12.21 -5.30 24.61
C PHE A 229 13.09 -6.37 25.28
N LYS A 230 12.73 -6.81 26.50
CA LYS A 230 13.36 -7.94 27.20
C LYS A 230 12.84 -9.33 26.77
N LYS A 231 12.02 -9.41 25.71
CA LYS A 231 11.42 -10.64 25.18
C LYS A 231 10.55 -11.43 26.18
N LYS A 232 10.02 -10.77 27.22
CA LYS A 232 9.13 -11.40 28.22
C LYS A 232 7.66 -11.34 27.82
N VAL A 233 7.31 -10.40 26.95
CA VAL A 233 5.96 -10.23 26.40
C VAL A 233 6.06 -10.28 24.88
N ALA A 234 5.17 -11.03 24.26
CA ALA A 234 5.12 -11.18 22.81
C ALA A 234 3.97 -10.37 22.20
N LEU A 235 4.16 -9.93 20.96
CA LEU A 235 3.14 -9.28 20.15
C LEU A 235 2.06 -10.30 19.73
N GLN A 236 0.85 -9.81 19.54
CA GLN A 236 -0.31 -10.57 19.10
C GLN A 236 -0.91 -9.94 17.86
N LEU A 237 -1.44 -10.77 16.96
CA LEU A 237 -2.21 -10.29 15.81
C LEU A 237 -3.58 -9.81 16.24
N VAL A 238 -4.05 -8.75 15.59
CA VAL A 238 -5.41 -8.23 15.77
C VAL A 238 -6.32 -8.81 14.70
N GLU A 239 -7.39 -9.47 15.13
CA GLU A 239 -8.48 -9.93 14.27
C GLU A 239 -9.73 -9.08 14.50
N PHE A 240 -10.29 -8.56 13.41
CA PHE A 240 -11.62 -7.97 13.40
C PHE A 240 -12.66 -9.06 13.14
N ALA A 241 -13.55 -9.24 14.11
CA ALA A 241 -14.67 -10.17 14.05
C ALA A 241 -16.00 -9.41 14.00
N SER A 242 -16.81 -9.70 13.00
CA SER A 242 -18.21 -9.28 12.92
C SER A 242 -19.11 -10.52 12.91
N ARG A 243 -20.43 -10.30 12.91
CA ARG A 243 -21.40 -11.40 12.81
C ARG A 243 -21.24 -12.23 11.53
N VAL A 244 -20.69 -11.62 10.48
CA VAL A 244 -20.63 -12.20 9.13
C VAL A 244 -19.21 -12.50 8.67
N SER A 245 -18.16 -11.88 9.24
CA SER A 245 -16.75 -12.12 8.85
C SER A 245 -15.85 -12.21 10.05
N ARG A 246 -14.72 -12.85 9.81
CA ARG A 246 -13.51 -12.64 10.57
C ARG A 246 -12.39 -12.31 9.60
N THR A 247 -11.61 -11.29 9.90
CA THR A 247 -10.46 -10.89 9.09
C THR A 247 -9.38 -10.32 9.99
N TYR A 248 -8.13 -10.66 9.73
CA TYR A 248 -7.02 -10.00 10.39
C TYR A 248 -6.86 -8.56 9.88
N VAL A 249 -6.31 -7.71 10.75
CA VAL A 249 -6.07 -6.29 10.49
C VAL A 249 -4.61 -6.14 10.04
N SER A 250 -4.36 -5.74 8.78
CA SER A 250 -3.08 -6.01 8.08
C SER A 250 -1.85 -5.25 8.59
N GLN A 251 -2.05 -4.27 9.48
CA GLN A 251 -1.01 -3.37 10.01
C GLN A 251 -1.34 -2.98 11.46
N ALA A 252 -1.90 -3.91 12.23
CA ALA A 252 -2.19 -3.70 13.64
C ALA A 252 -1.71 -4.89 14.47
N LEU A 253 -1.02 -4.56 15.56
CA LEU A 253 -0.53 -5.50 16.56
C LEU A 253 -1.09 -5.13 17.93
N PHE A 254 -1.09 -6.11 18.82
CA PHE A 254 -1.49 -5.91 20.21
C PHE A 254 -0.40 -6.40 21.14
N LEU A 255 -0.05 -5.58 22.12
CA LEU A 255 0.92 -5.90 23.17
C LEU A 255 0.20 -5.94 24.52
N ALA A 256 0.23 -7.08 25.18
CA ALA A 256 -0.31 -7.25 26.52
C ALA A 256 0.31 -8.46 27.23
N TYR A 257 0.33 -8.44 28.56
CA TYR A 257 0.76 -9.60 29.33
C TYR A 257 -0.13 -10.82 29.06
N PRO A 258 0.45 -12.02 28.89
CA PRO A 258 -0.33 -13.26 28.81
C PRO A 258 -1.16 -13.44 30.09
N SER A 259 -2.44 -13.79 29.94
CA SER A 259 -3.44 -13.60 30.99
C SER A 259 -3.11 -14.33 32.31
N ASN A 260 -2.94 -13.54 33.39
CA ASN A 260 -3.38 -13.79 34.78
C ASN A 260 -2.66 -12.88 35.79
N ALA A 261 -1.53 -12.24 35.44
CA ALA A 261 -0.74 -11.48 36.42
C ALA A 261 -1.12 -9.98 36.57
N LEU A 262 -1.68 -9.33 35.54
CA LEU A 262 -1.95 -7.87 35.55
C LEU A 262 -3.26 -7.51 34.82
N LYS A 263 -4.38 -8.13 35.21
CA LYS A 263 -5.70 -7.97 34.58
C LYS A 263 -6.37 -6.59 34.78
N ALA A 264 -5.71 -5.58 35.33
CA ALA A 264 -6.37 -4.33 35.70
C ALA A 264 -6.35 -3.26 34.59
N GLU A 265 -5.24 -3.07 33.89
CA GLU A 265 -5.03 -1.83 33.10
C GLU A 265 -5.28 -1.96 31.59
N GLY A 266 -5.05 -3.12 30.97
CA GLY A 266 -5.30 -3.32 29.53
C GLY A 266 -4.07 -3.71 28.74
N GLY A 267 -3.94 -3.18 27.52
CA GLY A 267 -2.80 -3.40 26.64
C GLY A 267 -2.68 -2.31 25.57
N LEU A 268 -1.68 -2.40 24.71
CA LEU A 268 -1.39 -1.42 23.67
C LEU A 268 -1.77 -1.96 22.30
N LEU A 269 -2.63 -1.25 21.58
CA LEU A 269 -2.80 -1.40 20.14
C LEU A 269 -1.71 -0.60 19.44
N ILE A 270 -1.01 -1.24 18.53
CA ILE A 270 0.10 -0.66 17.78
C ILE A 270 -0.32 -0.66 16.31
N PHE A 271 -0.39 0.53 15.72
CA PHE A 271 -0.78 0.78 14.34
C PHE A 271 0.45 1.16 13.53
N VAL A 272 0.91 0.21 12.73
CA VAL A 272 1.93 0.43 11.70
C VAL A 272 1.27 1.22 10.56
N GLY A 273 1.94 2.20 9.96
CA GLY A 273 1.30 3.11 9.00
C GLY A 273 1.16 4.55 9.51
N GLU A 274 1.00 4.72 10.81
CA GLU A 274 0.56 6.00 11.40
C GLU A 274 1.73 6.89 11.77
N ALA A 275 1.47 8.20 11.82
CA ALA A 275 2.36 9.13 12.50
C ALA A 275 2.58 8.71 13.95
N VAL A 276 3.78 8.97 14.48
CA VAL A 276 4.22 8.52 15.81
C VAL A 276 3.18 8.86 16.87
N GLU A 277 2.57 10.05 16.82
CA GLU A 277 1.58 10.55 17.77
C GLU A 277 0.34 9.64 17.88
N ASN A 278 -0.11 9.08 16.75
CA ASN A 278 -1.33 8.28 16.62
C ASN A 278 -1.08 6.76 16.54
N SER A 279 0.19 6.36 16.48
CA SER A 279 0.61 4.97 16.26
C SER A 279 0.28 4.01 17.40
N ILE A 280 0.11 4.49 18.63
CA ILE A 280 -0.16 3.65 19.80
C ILE A 280 -1.42 4.14 20.51
N MET A 281 -2.31 3.19 20.78
CA MET A 281 -3.54 3.43 21.52
C MET A 281 -3.65 2.47 22.70
N GLU A 282 -3.87 3.04 23.88
CA GLU A 282 -4.19 2.28 25.08
C GLU A 282 -5.58 1.66 24.94
N LEU A 283 -5.65 0.34 25.02
CA LEU A 283 -6.89 -0.40 25.01
C LEU A 283 -7.18 -0.85 26.46
N PRO A 284 -8.03 -0.11 27.19
CA PRO A 284 -8.26 -0.37 28.60
C PRO A 284 -8.95 -1.72 28.80
N ASN A 285 -8.68 -2.38 29.94
CA ASN A 285 -9.45 -3.58 30.30
C ASN A 285 -10.79 -3.22 30.94
N LYS A 286 -10.80 -2.20 31.82
CA LYS A 286 -12.02 -1.61 32.36
C LYS A 286 -12.72 -0.81 31.26
N ASP A 287 -14.04 -0.91 31.16
CA ASP A 287 -14.85 -0.19 30.16
C ASP A 287 -14.46 -0.44 28.69
N ARG A 288 -13.71 -1.53 28.43
CA ARG A 288 -13.22 -1.94 27.09
C ARG A 288 -14.33 -1.97 26.04
N GLN A 289 -15.50 -2.47 26.43
CA GLN A 289 -16.65 -2.53 25.55
C GLN A 289 -17.10 -1.14 25.11
N GLN A 290 -17.23 -0.19 26.05
CA GLN A 290 -17.60 1.18 25.75
C GLN A 290 -16.54 1.87 24.90
N PHE A 291 -15.26 1.69 25.22
CA PHE A 291 -14.16 2.23 24.44
C PHE A 291 -14.19 1.75 22.98
N ILE A 292 -14.33 0.44 22.74
CA ILE A 292 -14.36 -0.14 21.39
C ILE A 292 -15.60 0.30 20.59
N GLN A 293 -16.76 0.42 21.25
CA GLN A 293 -18.02 0.79 20.59
C GLN A 293 -18.17 2.30 20.41
N SER A 294 -17.32 3.11 21.04
CA SER A 294 -17.37 4.57 20.93
C SER A 294 -16.98 5.00 19.52
N PRO A 295 -17.74 5.88 18.85
CA PRO A 295 -17.30 6.48 17.60
C PRO A 295 -16.05 7.31 17.89
N GLY A 296 -14.92 6.98 17.25
CA GLY A 296 -13.65 7.61 17.55
C GLY A 296 -12.50 7.09 16.68
N PRO A 297 -11.25 7.52 16.97
CA PRO A 297 -10.07 7.22 16.15
C PRO A 297 -9.85 5.71 15.96
N LEU A 298 -10.13 4.89 16.98
CA LEU A 298 -9.99 3.43 16.91
C LEU A 298 -10.79 2.82 15.75
N HIS A 299 -12.03 3.28 15.55
CA HIS A 299 -12.90 2.78 14.49
C HIS A 299 -12.31 3.06 13.11
N ALA A 300 -11.84 4.29 12.89
CA ALA A 300 -11.18 4.67 11.65
C ALA A 300 -9.89 3.86 11.42
N LEU A 301 -9.05 3.72 12.45
CA LEU A 301 -7.77 3.02 12.38
C LEU A 301 -7.90 1.53 12.09
N ILE A 302 -8.92 0.86 12.66
CA ILE A 302 -9.17 -0.57 12.38
C ILE A 302 -9.75 -0.74 10.97
N LEU A 303 -10.75 0.05 10.59
CA LEU A 303 -11.39 -0.10 9.29
C LEU A 303 -10.46 0.24 8.14
N SER A 304 -9.62 1.28 8.26
CA SER A 304 -8.65 1.66 7.23
C SER A 304 -7.59 0.58 6.97
N ARG A 305 -7.49 -0.42 7.85
CA ARG A 305 -6.53 -1.54 7.77
C ARG A 305 -7.15 -2.85 7.31
N LEU A 306 -8.45 -2.85 6.99
CA LEU A 306 -9.09 -3.95 6.30
C LEU A 306 -8.92 -3.75 4.78
N SER A 307 -8.93 -4.83 4.01
CA SER A 307 -9.02 -4.71 2.56
C SER A 307 -10.29 -3.97 2.14
N LEU A 308 -10.25 -3.28 1.01
CA LEU A 308 -11.37 -2.54 0.44
C LEU A 308 -12.61 -3.43 0.37
N HIS A 309 -12.48 -4.65 -0.15
CA HIS A 309 -13.58 -5.62 -0.17
C HIS A 309 -14.21 -5.84 1.23
N ASN A 310 -13.39 -5.96 2.28
CA ASN A 310 -13.86 -6.16 3.66
C ASN A 310 -14.46 -4.91 4.30
N GLN A 311 -13.97 -3.71 3.99
CA GLN A 311 -14.52 -2.45 4.48
C GLN A 311 -15.96 -2.22 4.03
N LEU A 312 -16.32 -2.76 2.86
CA LEU A 312 -17.57 -2.47 2.16
C LEU A 312 -18.63 -3.54 2.35
N ARG A 313 -18.20 -4.67 2.90
CA ARG A 313 -19.07 -5.79 3.18
C ARG A 313 -20.09 -5.37 4.24
N THR A 314 -21.37 -5.57 3.93
CA THR A 314 -22.47 -5.20 4.84
C THR A 314 -22.28 -5.87 6.20
N GLY A 315 -22.33 -5.09 7.27
CA GLY A 315 -22.12 -5.56 8.64
C GLY A 315 -20.71 -5.32 9.20
N ASN A 316 -19.74 -4.93 8.37
CA ASN A 316 -18.38 -4.56 8.81
C ASN A 316 -18.22 -3.07 9.13
N GLU A 317 -19.28 -2.27 8.97
CA GLU A 317 -19.25 -0.82 9.18
C GLU A 317 -19.10 -0.41 10.66
N LYS A 318 -19.23 -1.35 11.61
CA LYS A 318 -19.27 -1.06 13.05
C LYS A 318 -18.34 -1.98 13.84
N LEU A 319 -17.54 -1.39 14.73
CA LEU A 319 -16.88 -2.11 15.81
C LEU A 319 -17.91 -2.40 16.91
N ALA A 320 -18.69 -3.45 16.74
CA ALA A 320 -19.76 -3.81 17.68
C ALA A 320 -19.63 -5.24 18.18
N TYR A 321 -19.78 -5.41 19.49
CA TYR A 321 -19.94 -6.72 20.09
C TYR A 321 -21.20 -7.38 19.54
N TYR A 322 -21.12 -8.69 19.30
CA TYR A 322 -22.26 -9.46 18.81
C TYR A 322 -22.40 -10.76 19.60
N THR A 323 -23.63 -11.27 19.67
CA THR A 323 -23.88 -12.58 20.30
C THR A 323 -23.72 -13.66 19.25
N SER A 324 -22.85 -14.62 19.52
CA SER A 324 -22.70 -15.86 18.76
C SER A 324 -23.41 -17.00 19.48
N PHE A 325 -23.90 -18.01 18.74
CA PHE A 325 -24.57 -19.18 19.30
C PHE A 325 -23.79 -20.47 18.96
N PRO A 326 -22.60 -20.69 19.53
CA PRO A 326 -21.90 -21.96 19.42
C PRO A 326 -22.62 -23.09 20.18
N VAL A 327 -22.23 -24.33 19.91
CA VAL A 327 -22.65 -25.52 20.67
C VAL A 327 -22.19 -25.35 22.12
N GLY A 328 -23.09 -24.88 23.00
CA GLY A 328 -22.76 -24.48 24.38
C GLY A 328 -23.45 -23.20 24.86
N GLY A 329 -24.24 -22.53 24.02
CA GLY A 329 -25.08 -21.38 24.41
C GLY A 329 -24.56 -20.02 23.93
N PRO A 330 -25.35 -18.94 24.13
CA PRO A 330 -25.00 -17.61 23.64
C PRO A 330 -23.70 -17.09 24.27
N ARG A 331 -22.76 -16.65 23.43
CA ARG A 331 -21.53 -15.99 23.86
C ARG A 331 -21.43 -14.61 23.23
N VAL A 332 -21.22 -13.59 24.06
CA VAL A 332 -20.89 -12.24 23.60
C VAL A 332 -19.44 -12.24 23.10
N VAL A 333 -19.27 -11.88 21.84
CA VAL A 333 -17.98 -11.88 21.15
C VAL A 333 -17.51 -10.43 20.96
N SER A 334 -16.28 -10.16 21.37
CA SER A 334 -15.59 -8.89 21.09
C SER A 334 -15.32 -8.74 19.60
N PRO A 335 -15.52 -7.55 19.02
CA PRO A 335 -15.19 -7.32 17.62
C PRO A 335 -13.69 -7.29 17.37
N LEU A 336 -12.86 -7.15 18.41
CA LEU A 336 -11.42 -7.30 18.35
C LEU A 336 -10.98 -8.53 19.13
N GLN A 337 -10.28 -9.44 18.48
CA GLN A 337 -9.68 -10.63 19.06
C GLN A 337 -8.17 -10.59 18.89
N PHE A 338 -7.44 -11.18 19.82
CA PHE A 338 -5.98 -11.11 19.87
C PHE A 338 -5.41 -12.52 19.87
N HIS A 339 -4.54 -12.80 18.90
CA HIS A 339 -4.04 -14.13 18.63
C HIS A 339 -2.53 -14.16 18.77
N LYS A 340 -2.01 -15.06 19.61
CA LYS A 340 -0.57 -15.29 19.70
C LYS A 340 -0.07 -15.96 18.42
N VAL A 341 1.12 -15.58 17.99
CA VAL A 341 1.82 -16.13 16.83
C VAL A 341 3.31 -16.24 17.13
N ASP A 342 3.99 -17.13 16.44
CA ASP A 342 5.43 -17.37 16.66
C ASP A 342 6.27 -16.19 16.18
N ASP A 343 5.98 -15.68 14.98
CA ASP A 343 6.57 -14.46 14.44
C ASP A 343 5.47 -13.49 14.01
N ALA A 344 5.29 -12.41 14.79
CA ALA A 344 4.27 -11.41 14.53
C ALA A 344 4.59 -10.56 13.29
N PHE A 345 5.86 -10.32 12.98
CA PHE A 345 6.26 -9.47 11.86
C PHE A 345 6.14 -10.21 10.52
N ASP A 346 6.50 -11.50 10.50
CA ASP A 346 6.30 -12.36 9.34
C ASP A 346 4.82 -12.46 8.97
N ARG A 347 3.96 -12.71 9.98
CA ARG A 347 2.51 -12.72 9.77
C ARG A 347 1.94 -11.38 9.38
N LEU A 348 2.47 -10.27 9.92
CA LEU A 348 2.02 -8.94 9.54
C LEU A 348 2.38 -8.64 8.07
N ASN A 349 3.57 -9.03 7.63
CA ASN A 349 3.98 -8.92 6.22
C ASN A 349 3.06 -9.73 5.28
N ASP A 350 2.78 -11.00 5.62
CA ASP A 350 1.83 -11.85 4.87
C ASP A 350 0.46 -11.16 4.72
N LEU A 351 -0.07 -10.61 5.81
CA LEU A 351 -1.37 -9.95 5.82
C LEU A 351 -1.37 -8.67 4.99
N LYS A 352 -0.25 -7.93 5.02
CA LYS A 352 -0.03 -6.73 4.21
C LYS A 352 -0.07 -7.07 2.72
N ILE A 353 0.61 -8.14 2.28
CA ILE A 353 0.64 -8.58 0.88
C ILE A 353 -0.75 -9.07 0.45
N LYS A 354 -1.42 -9.87 1.28
CA LYS A 354 -2.79 -10.33 1.02
C LYS A 354 -3.77 -9.17 0.86
N ARG A 355 -3.64 -8.14 1.69
CA ARG A 355 -4.45 -6.93 1.56
C ARG A 355 -4.15 -6.21 0.25
N LEU A 356 -2.87 -5.97 -0.07
CA LEU A 356 -2.48 -5.30 -1.32
C LEU A 356 -3.11 -5.99 -2.54
N ASN A 357 -3.00 -7.32 -2.64
CA ASN A 357 -3.62 -8.09 -3.71
C ASN A 357 -5.15 -7.92 -3.74
N SER A 358 -5.81 -8.04 -2.59
CA SER A 358 -7.27 -7.84 -2.48
C SER A 358 -7.71 -6.42 -2.84
N ASP A 359 -6.88 -5.42 -2.57
CA ASP A 359 -7.17 -4.02 -2.87
C ASP A 359 -6.96 -3.74 -4.38
N ILE A 360 -5.92 -4.32 -4.99
CA ILE A 360 -5.71 -4.30 -6.45
C ILE A 360 -6.90 -4.96 -7.16
N ASP A 361 -7.31 -6.16 -6.73
CA ASP A 361 -8.47 -6.87 -7.30
C ASP A 361 -9.73 -6.00 -7.25
N PHE A 362 -9.98 -5.37 -6.09
CA PHE A 362 -11.14 -4.53 -5.91
C PHE A 362 -11.13 -3.30 -6.83
N LEU A 363 -9.99 -2.61 -6.92
CA LEU A 363 -9.85 -1.40 -7.74
C LEU A 363 -9.91 -1.67 -9.24
N VAL A 364 -9.50 -2.86 -9.68
CA VAL A 364 -9.45 -3.21 -11.09
C VAL A 364 -10.70 -3.98 -11.56
N SER A 365 -11.50 -4.55 -10.64
CA SER A 365 -12.67 -5.38 -10.92
C SER A 365 -13.50 -4.94 -12.16
N THR A 366 -13.74 -5.95 -12.99
CA THR A 366 -14.26 -5.94 -14.35
C THR A 366 -15.80 -5.92 -14.41
N ASP A 367 -16.34 -5.94 -15.63
CA ASP A 367 -17.65 -5.44 -16.05
C ASP A 367 -18.90 -5.99 -15.32
N GLU A 368 -18.85 -7.11 -14.59
CA GLU A 368 -19.98 -7.63 -13.81
C GLU A 368 -20.16 -6.98 -12.43
N GLU A 369 -19.10 -6.44 -11.81
CA GLU A 369 -19.16 -5.80 -10.48
C GLU A 369 -19.31 -4.27 -10.56
N ARG A 370 -19.12 -3.69 -11.76
CA ARG A 370 -18.88 -2.27 -12.03
C ARG A 370 -20.04 -1.29 -11.81
N LEU A 371 -21.18 -1.68 -11.24
CA LEU A 371 -22.34 -0.78 -11.16
C LEU A 371 -23.28 -0.98 -9.98
N THR A 372 -22.84 -1.53 -8.85
CA THR A 372 -23.62 -1.27 -7.63
C THR A 372 -23.17 0.05 -7.01
N ALA A 373 -24.12 0.95 -6.72
CA ALA A 373 -23.86 2.22 -6.04
C ALA A 373 -23.05 2.09 -4.73
N ARG A 374 -23.00 0.87 -4.14
CA ARG A 374 -22.11 0.49 -3.04
C ARG A 374 -20.62 0.53 -3.41
N HIS A 375 -20.21 0.05 -4.58
CA HIS A 375 -18.80 0.03 -5.02
C HIS A 375 -18.32 1.41 -5.46
N MET A 376 -19.19 2.27 -6.00
CA MET A 376 -18.82 3.68 -6.25
C MET A 376 -18.71 4.49 -4.95
N LYS A 377 -19.60 4.28 -3.98
CA LYS A 377 -19.49 4.92 -2.66
C LYS A 377 -18.26 4.42 -1.88
N ALA A 378 -17.84 3.19 -2.18
CA ALA A 378 -16.65 2.56 -1.64
C ALA A 378 -15.35 3.12 -2.20
N ALA A 379 -15.23 3.13 -3.53
CA ALA A 379 -14.12 3.76 -4.23
C ALA A 379 -14.06 5.23 -3.83
N ALA A 380 -15.20 5.93 -3.75
CA ALA A 380 -15.26 7.29 -3.23
C ALA A 380 -14.82 7.41 -1.77
N LYS A 381 -15.05 6.41 -0.89
CA LYS A 381 -14.62 6.44 0.52
C LYS A 381 -13.15 6.07 0.71
N ALA A 382 -12.62 5.17 -0.11
CA ALA A 382 -11.20 4.85 -0.21
C ALA A 382 -10.44 6.05 -0.79
N LEU A 383 -10.96 6.63 -1.88
CA LEU A 383 -10.51 7.89 -2.44
C LEU A 383 -10.74 9.05 -1.47
N GLU A 384 -11.75 9.06 -0.60
CA GLU A 384 -11.95 10.07 0.45
C GLU A 384 -11.02 9.85 1.65
N LEU A 385 -10.55 8.62 1.91
CA LEU A 385 -9.50 8.35 2.90
C LEU A 385 -8.14 8.79 2.36
N ILE A 386 -7.86 8.51 1.08
CA ILE A 386 -6.72 9.01 0.33
C ILE A 386 -6.84 10.54 0.16
N ALA A 387 -8.05 11.08 -0.05
CA ALA A 387 -8.29 12.50 -0.32
C ALA A 387 -8.52 13.36 0.93
N LYS A 388 -8.86 12.76 2.08
CA LYS A 388 -8.72 13.40 3.39
C LYS A 388 -7.26 13.57 3.77
N ALA A 389 -6.36 12.81 3.13
CA ALA A 389 -4.93 13.10 3.13
C ALA A 389 -4.57 14.11 2.01
N ALA A 390 -5.22 14.06 0.84
CA ALA A 390 -4.95 14.97 -0.30
C ALA A 390 -6.22 15.44 -1.02
N ALA A 391 -6.65 16.68 -0.86
CA ALA A 391 -7.84 17.18 -1.56
C ALA A 391 -7.61 17.26 -3.08
N VAL A 392 -8.22 16.36 -3.90
CA VAL A 392 -8.69 16.49 -5.31
C VAL A 392 -9.02 15.08 -5.91
N PRO A 393 -9.92 14.93 -6.92
CA PRO A 393 -10.34 13.63 -7.45
C PRO A 393 -9.73 13.24 -8.81
N ALA A 394 -9.43 11.93 -8.92
CA ALA A 394 -9.55 11.03 -10.09
C ALA A 394 -8.33 10.75 -11.02
N ALA A 395 -7.66 9.62 -10.76
CA ALA A 395 -7.25 8.64 -11.78
C ALA A 395 -7.19 7.22 -11.15
N PRO A 396 -7.74 6.17 -11.79
CA PRO A 396 -7.77 4.81 -11.21
C PRO A 396 -6.47 4.01 -11.38
N VAL A 397 -5.56 4.42 -12.28
CA VAL A 397 -4.23 3.78 -12.43
C VAL A 397 -3.31 4.18 -11.27
N SER A 398 -3.57 5.33 -10.67
CA SER A 398 -2.68 5.96 -9.71
C SER A 398 -2.93 5.55 -8.25
N ALA A 399 -4.15 5.09 -7.94
CA ALA A 399 -4.46 4.45 -6.66
C ALA A 399 -3.60 3.19 -6.43
N THR A 400 -3.27 2.43 -7.48
CA THR A 400 -2.43 1.23 -7.37
C THR A 400 -0.97 1.58 -7.04
N ALA A 401 -0.42 2.64 -7.64
CA ALA A 401 0.92 3.14 -7.33
C ALA A 401 1.01 3.62 -5.88
N ALA A 402 0.03 4.42 -5.44
CA ALA A 402 -0.04 4.92 -4.07
C ALA A 402 -0.26 3.80 -3.04
N LEU A 403 -1.03 2.76 -3.40
CA LEU A 403 -1.20 1.56 -2.57
C LEU A 403 0.07 0.73 -2.51
N LEU A 404 0.80 0.58 -3.61
CA LEU A 404 2.07 -0.14 -3.63
C LEU A 404 3.13 0.64 -2.86
N LEU A 405 3.33 1.94 -3.11
CA LEU A 405 4.24 2.78 -2.32
C LEU A 405 3.85 2.83 -0.85
N GLY A 406 2.56 2.97 -0.55
CA GLY A 406 2.07 2.92 0.82
C GLY A 406 2.25 1.55 1.46
N PHE A 407 2.14 0.49 0.67
CA PHE A 407 2.52 -0.86 1.07
C PHE A 407 4.02 -0.93 1.33
N LEU A 408 4.91 -0.49 0.44
CA LEU A 408 6.36 -0.63 0.66
C LEU A 408 6.81 0.21 1.84
N THR A 409 6.22 1.39 2.05
CA THR A 409 6.73 2.37 2.99
C THR A 409 6.06 2.30 4.36
N GLY A 410 4.77 2.00 4.48
CA GLY A 410 4.12 1.97 5.79
C GLY A 410 4.21 3.28 6.59
N PHE A 411 4.55 4.42 5.98
CA PHE A 411 4.58 5.74 6.63
C PHE A 411 3.58 6.69 5.99
N ALA A 412 2.68 7.27 6.79
CA ALA A 412 1.63 8.15 6.31
C ALA A 412 2.13 9.33 5.45
N ALA A 413 3.28 9.92 5.78
CA ALA A 413 3.85 11.03 5.02
C ALA A 413 4.32 10.60 3.62
N ILE A 414 4.97 9.44 3.50
CA ILE A 414 5.43 8.92 2.20
C ILE A 414 4.23 8.45 1.37
N VAL A 415 3.25 7.83 2.02
CA VAL A 415 1.97 7.46 1.39
C VAL A 415 1.26 8.69 0.84
N LEU A 416 1.32 9.82 1.58
CA LEU A 416 0.70 11.08 1.16
C LEU A 416 1.37 11.64 -0.09
N GLU A 417 2.70 11.73 -0.13
CA GLU A 417 3.43 12.18 -1.32
C GLU A 417 3.13 11.26 -2.52
N ALA A 418 3.17 9.94 -2.32
CA ALA A 418 2.82 8.97 -3.36
C ALA A 418 1.38 9.15 -3.86
N ALA A 419 0.42 9.41 -2.97
CA ALA A 419 -0.96 9.67 -3.30
C ALA A 419 -1.15 11.00 -4.04
N GLN A 420 -0.40 12.05 -3.67
CA GLN A 420 -0.42 13.35 -4.33
C GLN A 420 0.15 13.25 -5.75
N GLY A 421 1.27 12.56 -5.93
CA GLY A 421 1.84 12.33 -7.27
C GLY A 421 0.91 11.51 -8.16
N ALA A 422 0.22 10.53 -7.56
CA ALA A 422 -0.79 9.73 -8.24
C ALA A 422 -1.98 10.56 -8.78
N ILE A 423 -2.38 11.64 -8.11
CA ILE A 423 -3.54 12.45 -8.50
C ILE A 423 -3.15 13.76 -9.21
N ALA A 424 -1.86 14.01 -9.43
CA ALA A 424 -1.41 15.21 -10.09
C ALA A 424 -1.77 15.20 -11.59
N ASP A 425 -2.49 16.22 -12.04
CA ASP A 425 -2.89 16.40 -13.44
C ASP A 425 -1.70 16.71 -14.35
N ASN A 426 -0.64 17.31 -13.79
CA ASN A 426 0.58 17.66 -14.49
C ASN A 426 1.65 16.57 -14.29
N PRO A 427 2.20 16.00 -15.37
CA PRO A 427 3.25 14.97 -15.29
C PRO A 427 4.46 15.39 -14.46
N ALA A 428 4.88 16.66 -14.50
CA ALA A 428 6.04 17.13 -13.75
C ALA A 428 5.79 17.16 -12.23
N ASP A 429 4.56 17.48 -11.83
CA ASP A 429 4.17 17.50 -10.41
C ASP A 429 4.01 16.06 -9.90
N ALA A 430 3.49 15.16 -10.75
CA ALA A 430 3.43 13.73 -10.45
C ALA A 430 4.81 13.13 -10.18
N GLU A 431 5.78 13.46 -11.05
CA GLU A 431 7.16 13.03 -10.94
C GLU A 431 7.84 13.59 -9.69
N ALA A 432 7.62 14.87 -9.35
CA ALA A 432 8.20 15.49 -8.17
C ALA A 432 7.74 14.82 -6.86
N HIS A 433 6.43 14.56 -6.74
CA HIS A 433 5.87 13.85 -5.59
C HIS A 433 6.33 12.39 -5.51
N PHE A 434 6.46 11.72 -6.66
CA PHE A 434 7.01 10.37 -6.72
C PHE A 434 8.47 10.32 -6.25
N LYS A 435 9.31 11.26 -6.73
CA LYS A 435 10.69 11.43 -6.27
C LYS A 435 10.77 11.74 -4.78
N ALA A 436 9.89 12.59 -4.25
CA ALA A 436 9.82 12.86 -2.82
C ALA A 436 9.46 11.59 -2.00
N ALA A 437 8.54 10.77 -2.50
CA ALA A 437 8.18 9.51 -1.87
C ALA A 437 9.34 8.49 -1.88
N LEU A 438 10.06 8.39 -3.01
CA LEU A 438 11.27 7.58 -3.13
C LEU A 438 12.39 8.05 -2.20
N TRP A 439 12.61 9.36 -2.09
CA TRP A 439 13.58 9.94 -1.18
C TRP A 439 13.28 9.58 0.28
N GLY A 440 12.04 9.80 0.72
CA GLY A 440 11.60 9.44 2.07
C GLY A 440 11.76 7.95 2.35
N TYR A 441 11.51 7.10 1.34
CA TYR A 441 11.72 5.67 1.45
C TYR A 441 13.21 5.29 1.57
N ALA A 442 14.09 5.89 0.75
CA ALA A 442 15.52 5.66 0.81
C ALA A 442 16.09 6.02 2.20
N GLN A 443 15.69 7.17 2.74
CA GLN A 443 16.05 7.58 4.11
C GLN A 443 15.57 6.57 5.16
N LEU A 444 14.38 5.99 4.97
CA LEU A 444 13.84 4.98 5.88
C LEU A 444 14.62 3.66 5.83
N VAL A 445 14.90 3.14 4.63
CA VAL A 445 15.64 1.88 4.46
C VAL A 445 17.03 2.01 5.09
N VAL A 446 17.73 3.09 4.76
CA VAL A 446 19.06 3.37 5.31
C VAL A 446 18.97 3.56 6.83
N GLY A 447 18.05 4.39 7.32
CA GLY A 447 17.85 4.61 8.74
C GLY A 447 17.46 3.35 9.52
N THR A 448 16.75 2.40 8.90
CA THR A 448 16.35 1.13 9.52
C THR A 448 17.48 0.12 9.56
N VAL A 449 18.22 -0.02 8.45
CA VAL A 449 19.40 -0.89 8.37
C VAL A 449 20.50 -0.42 9.32
N LEU A 450 20.76 0.89 9.36
CA LEU A 450 21.69 1.48 10.31
C LEU A 450 21.11 1.41 11.73
N GLY A 451 19.87 1.83 11.95
CA GLY A 451 19.23 1.92 13.28
C GLY A 451 19.11 0.61 14.07
N GLU A 452 18.95 -0.55 13.42
CA GLU A 452 18.95 -1.85 14.11
C GLU A 452 20.35 -2.38 14.43
N SER A 453 21.39 -1.88 13.76
CA SER A 453 22.76 -2.38 13.92
C SER A 453 23.49 -1.86 15.15
N LEU A 454 23.14 -0.66 15.63
CA LEU A 454 23.78 -0.03 16.77
C LEU A 454 22.71 0.73 17.57
N ASP A 455 22.47 0.33 18.82
CA ASP A 455 21.55 0.97 19.78
C ASP A 455 21.97 2.42 20.19
N SER A 456 22.82 3.08 19.39
CA SER A 456 23.43 4.39 19.65
C SER A 456 22.99 5.46 18.63
N ALA A 457 22.94 6.73 19.09
CA ALA A 457 22.59 7.89 18.28
C ALA A 457 23.54 8.04 17.08
N PHE A 458 22.98 7.95 15.87
CA PHE A 458 23.70 8.13 14.62
C PHE A 458 23.96 9.61 14.30
N ASP A 459 24.99 9.82 13.47
CA ASP A 459 25.14 11.06 12.73
C ASP A 459 24.12 11.12 11.57
N ASN A 460 23.21 12.10 11.65
CA ASN A 460 22.21 12.36 10.61
C ASN A 460 22.84 12.67 9.26
N GLU A 461 24.08 13.19 9.23
CA GLU A 461 24.79 13.55 8.01
C GLU A 461 25.18 12.30 7.19
N ALA A 462 25.71 11.27 7.84
CA ALA A 462 26.06 10.01 7.18
C ALA A 462 24.83 9.27 6.62
N THR A 463 23.75 9.21 7.40
CA THR A 463 22.47 8.61 6.98
C THR A 463 21.90 9.33 5.75
N THR A 464 21.93 10.67 5.78
CA THR A 464 21.45 11.50 4.67
C THR A 464 22.30 11.31 3.43
N ALA A 465 23.62 11.20 3.57
CA ALA A 465 24.51 11.02 2.42
C ALA A 465 24.37 9.63 1.76
N ILE A 466 24.22 8.57 2.56
CA ILE A 466 23.96 7.21 2.03
C ILE A 466 22.58 7.15 1.37
N ALA A 467 21.56 7.77 1.98
CA ALA A 467 20.24 7.90 1.36
C ALA A 467 20.29 8.72 0.06
N GLY A 468 21.14 9.75 0.01
CA GLY A 468 21.56 10.50 -1.18
C GLY A 468 21.95 9.59 -2.33
N GLU A 469 23.00 8.81 -2.12
CA GLU A 469 23.57 7.90 -3.10
C GLU A 469 22.58 6.79 -3.51
N LEU A 470 21.79 6.26 -2.57
CA LEU A 470 20.73 5.29 -2.88
C LEU A 470 19.62 5.91 -3.75
N PHE A 471 19.16 7.11 -3.42
CA PHE A 471 18.13 7.80 -4.19
C PHE A 471 18.60 8.10 -5.61
N GLU A 472 19.81 8.62 -5.78
CA GLU A 472 20.40 8.86 -7.10
C GLU A 472 20.43 7.58 -7.94
N HIS A 473 20.85 6.45 -7.36
CA HIS A 473 20.82 5.14 -8.01
C HIS A 473 19.41 4.73 -8.44
N VAL A 474 18.40 4.89 -7.56
CA VAL A 474 17.01 4.53 -7.85
C VAL A 474 16.43 5.40 -8.96
N THR A 475 16.67 6.71 -8.92
CA THR A 475 16.19 7.63 -9.97
C THR A 475 16.88 7.39 -11.31
N ALA A 476 18.15 6.99 -11.32
CA ALA A 476 18.88 6.67 -12.54
C ALA A 476 18.40 5.36 -13.22
N LEU A 477 17.60 4.54 -12.53
CA LEU A 477 16.95 3.36 -13.10
C LEU A 477 15.59 3.67 -13.74
N GLU A 478 15.05 4.88 -13.55
CA GLU A 478 13.81 5.34 -14.21
C GLU A 478 14.05 5.97 -15.58
N ASP A 479 15.24 6.56 -15.78
CA ASP A 479 15.72 7.14 -17.05
C ASP A 479 16.29 6.06 -17.99
#